data_AF-A0A7C5YSA7-F1
#
_entry.id   AF-A0A7C5YSA7-F1
#
_cell.length_a   1.000
_cell.length_b   1.000
_cell.length_c   1.000
_cell.angle_alpha   90.00
_cell.angle_beta   90.00
_cell.angle_gamma   90.00
#
_symmetry.space_group_name_H-M   'P 1'
#
loop_
_entity.id
_entity.type
_entity.pdbx_description
1 polymer ?
#
loop_
_entity_poly.entity_id
_entity_poly.type
_entity_poly.pdbx_seq_one_letter_code
_entity_poly.pdbx_strand_id
1 'polypeptide(L)'
;MRYIRWSLVLLIFIFIILQIIYNLPHLTAPLQLVVKIPGKELANLNTQTWLGLLVMFLLGFGIAILFEIYYWLKYTRTIRTQNKIIQKLRKELNAFKPSAEEPKPSDQQK
;
A
#
# COMPACT_ATOMS: atom_id res chain seq x y z
N MET A 1 -5.38 29.64 16.10
CA MET A 1 -5.39 28.28 15.50
C MET A 1 -4.54 28.13 14.23
N ARG A 2 -4.64 29.02 13.23
CA ARG A 2 -3.90 28.87 11.95
C ARG A 2 -2.37 28.88 12.10
N TYR A 3 -1.82 29.84 12.87
CA TYR A 3 -0.36 29.97 13.06
C TYR A 3 0.24 28.92 13.99
N ILE A 4 -0.54 28.41 14.96
CA ILE A 4 -0.11 27.34 15.87
C ILE A 4 0.22 26.05 15.11
N ARG A 5 -0.55 25.71 14.07
CA ARG A 5 -0.25 24.53 13.24
C ARG A 5 1.09 24.67 12.53
N TRP A 6 1.35 25.85 11.96
CA TRP A 6 2.60 26.12 11.25
C TRP A 6 3.80 26.21 12.19
N SER A 7 3.66 26.80 13.37
CA SER A 7 4.74 26.83 14.37
C SER A 7 5.07 25.43 14.88
N LEU A 8 4.06 24.56 15.03
CA LEU A 8 4.25 23.18 15.47
C LEU A 8 4.94 22.35 14.39
N VAL A 9 4.55 22.50 13.11
CA VAL A 9 5.26 21.88 11.98
C VAL A 9 6.71 22.35 11.91
N LEU A 10 6.95 23.64 12.10
CA LEU A 10 8.31 24.21 12.08
C LEU A 10 9.16 23.70 13.25
N LEU A 11 8.58 23.58 14.46
CA LEU A 11 9.24 22.97 15.62
C LEU A 11 9.59 21.50 15.38
N ILE A 12 8.67 20.72 14.81
CA ILE A 12 8.94 19.33 14.44
C ILE A 12 10.08 19.27 13.41
N PHE A 13 10.05 20.14 12.41
CA PHE A 13 11.08 20.19 11.38
C PHE A 13 12.47 20.51 11.95
N ILE A 14 12.57 21.53 12.81
CA ILE A 14 13.82 21.87 13.52
C ILE A 14 14.27 20.70 14.40
N PHE A 15 13.34 20.06 15.13
CA PHE A 15 13.65 18.91 15.97
C PHE A 15 14.23 17.75 15.14
N ILE A 16 13.67 17.46 13.97
CA ILE A 16 14.20 16.44 13.06
C ILE A 16 15.62 16.80 12.60
N ILE A 17 15.87 18.04 12.19
CA ILE A 17 17.20 18.48 11.77
C ILE A 17 18.21 18.34 12.90
N LEU A 18 17.86 18.78 14.12
CA LEU A 18 18.73 18.66 15.29
C LEU A 18 19.04 17.19 15.61
N GLN A 19 18.06 16.30 15.51
CA GLN A 19 18.27 14.86 15.68
C GLN A 19 19.24 14.30 14.64
N ILE A 20 19.16 14.73 13.38
CA ILE A 20 20.08 14.29 12.32
C ILE A 20 21.51 14.79 12.62
N ILE A 21 21.67 16.05 13.01
CA ILE A 21 22.98 16.63 13.32
C ILE A 21 23.60 15.95 14.54
N TYR A 22 22.82 15.74 15.61
CA TYR A 22 23.31 15.11 16.83
C TYR A 22 23.70 13.64 16.61
N ASN A 23 22.97 12.92 15.76
CA ASN A 23 23.25 11.52 15.42
C ASN A 23 24.19 11.34 14.23
N LEU A 24 24.70 12.43 13.63
CA LEU A 24 25.61 12.37 12.49
C LEU A 24 26.81 11.44 12.72
N PRO A 25 27.49 11.45 13.89
CA PRO A 25 28.62 10.56 14.14
C PRO A 25 28.23 9.08 14.06
N HIS A 26 27.04 8.73 14.56
CA HIS A 26 26.51 7.37 14.53
C HIS A 26 26.07 6.95 13.11
N LEU A 27 25.55 7.89 12.33
CA LEU A 27 25.17 7.67 10.93
C LEU A 27 26.38 7.45 10.01
N THR A 28 27.50 8.11 10.31
CA THR A 28 28.77 7.95 9.57
C THR A 28 29.63 6.81 10.09
N ALA A 29 29.26 6.19 11.21
CA ALA A 29 30.02 5.09 11.78
C ALA A 29 30.14 3.92 10.77
N PRO A 30 31.29 3.25 10.71
CA PRO A 30 31.47 2.07 9.88
C PRO A 30 30.66 0.91 10.45
N LEU A 31 29.71 0.42 9.65
CA LEU A 31 28.95 -0.79 9.88
C LEU A 31 29.63 -1.96 9.16
N GLN A 32 30.10 -2.93 9.94
CA GLN A 32 30.68 -4.16 9.41
C GLN A 32 29.62 -5.25 9.31
N LEU A 33 29.26 -5.59 8.08
CA LEU A 33 28.43 -6.74 7.77
C LEU A 33 29.35 -7.94 7.50
N VAL A 34 29.46 -8.82 8.49
CA VAL A 34 30.25 -10.04 8.37
C VAL A 34 29.32 -11.21 8.11
N VAL A 35 29.33 -11.70 6.88
CA VAL A 35 28.57 -12.90 6.50
C VAL A 35 29.45 -14.11 6.80
N LYS A 36 29.07 -14.87 7.84
CA LYS A 36 29.77 -16.09 8.25
C LYS A 36 28.92 -17.31 7.94
N ILE A 37 29.54 -18.31 7.33
CA ILE A 37 29.08 -19.70 7.40
C ILE A 37 29.90 -20.38 8.50
N PRO A 38 29.38 -21.39 9.20
CA PRO A 38 30.15 -22.16 10.18
C PRO A 38 31.52 -22.58 9.60
N GLY A 39 32.60 -22.09 10.22
CA GLY A 39 33.98 -22.40 9.83
C GLY A 39 34.60 -21.53 8.72
N LYS A 40 33.88 -20.59 8.09
CA LYS A 40 34.49 -19.69 7.08
C LYS A 40 33.78 -18.33 6.96
N GLU A 41 34.58 -17.27 6.94
CA GLU A 41 34.10 -15.92 6.60
C GLU A 41 33.97 -15.80 5.07
N LEU A 42 32.76 -15.52 4.58
CA LEU A 42 32.47 -15.43 3.14
C LEU A 42 32.72 -14.01 2.61
N ALA A 43 32.28 -13.02 3.37
CA ALA A 43 32.36 -11.61 2.98
C ALA A 43 32.38 -10.73 4.23
N ASN A 44 33.24 -9.72 4.19
CA ASN A 44 33.25 -8.62 5.14
C ASN A 44 33.01 -7.34 4.36
N LEU A 45 31.80 -6.79 4.49
CA LEU A 45 31.41 -5.55 3.86
C LEU A 45 31.46 -4.44 4.91
N ASN A 46 32.39 -3.52 4.73
CA ASN A 46 32.46 -2.30 5.52
C ASN A 46 31.68 -1.20 4.78
N THR A 47 30.58 -0.75 5.36
CA THR A 47 29.71 0.29 4.78
C THR A 47 29.35 1.31 5.84
N GLN A 48 28.92 2.51 5.45
CA GLN A 48 28.46 3.51 6.42
C GLN A 48 27.01 3.19 6.86
N THR A 49 26.70 3.40 8.14
CA THR A 49 25.38 3.08 8.72
C THR A 49 24.21 3.70 7.94
N TRP A 50 24.33 4.95 7.47
CA TRP A 50 23.27 5.60 6.70
C TRP A 50 22.96 4.88 5.38
N LEU A 51 23.97 4.30 4.72
CA LEU A 51 23.81 3.56 3.48
C LEU A 51 23.11 2.22 3.74
N GLY A 52 23.46 1.56 4.84
CA GLY A 52 22.75 0.36 5.31
C GLY A 52 21.27 0.63 5.62
N LEU A 53 20.97 1.74 6.30
CA LEU A 53 19.61 2.19 6.56
C LEU A 53 18.83 2.47 5.27
N LEU A 54 19.46 3.13 4.30
CA LEU A 54 18.85 3.43 3.00
C LEU A 54 18.53 2.15 2.22
N VAL A 55 19.44 1.18 2.19
CA VAL A 55 19.21 -0.12 1.53
C VAL A 55 18.08 -0.88 2.23
N MET A 56 18.07 -0.95 3.57
CA MET A 56 16.99 -1.59 4.32
C MET A 56 15.63 -0.93 4.07
N PHE A 57 15.59 0.39 3.98
CA PHE A 57 14.38 1.14 3.62
C PHE A 57 13.89 0.78 2.21
N LEU A 58 14.78 0.76 1.22
CA LEU A 58 14.43 0.39 -0.16
C LEU A 58 13.92 -1.05 -0.25
N LEU A 59 14.54 -1.98 0.47
CA LEU A 59 14.08 -3.37 0.54
C LEU A 59 12.69 -3.47 1.18
N GLY A 60 12.49 -2.83 2.33
CA GLY A 60 11.19 -2.81 3.01
C GLY A 60 10.09 -2.17 2.14
N PHE A 61 10.40 -1.06 1.48
CA PHE A 61 9.48 -0.39 0.56
C PHE A 61 9.16 -1.25 -0.67
N GLY A 62 10.17 -1.92 -1.25
CA GLY A 62 9.97 -2.85 -2.34
C GLY A 62 9.06 -4.02 -1.96
N ILE A 63 9.25 -4.61 -0.78
CA ILE A 63 8.39 -5.67 -0.24
C ILE A 63 6.96 -5.16 -0.03
N ALA A 64 6.80 -3.96 0.54
CA ALA A 64 5.49 -3.35 0.74
C ALA A 64 4.73 -3.16 -0.58
N ILE A 65 5.41 -2.66 -1.63
CA ILE A 65 4.82 -2.52 -2.97
C ILE A 65 4.41 -3.88 -3.53
N LEU A 66 5.25 -4.91 -3.40
CA LEU A 66 4.92 -6.24 -3.90
C LEU A 66 3.67 -6.81 -3.22
N PHE A 67 3.52 -6.59 -1.91
CA PHE A 67 2.30 -6.96 -1.20
C PHE A 67 1.09 -6.17 -1.68
N GLU A 68 1.21 -4.86 -1.84
CA GLU A 68 0.12 -4.02 -2.35
C GLU A 68 -0.37 -4.50 -3.72
N ILE A 69 0.56 -4.76 -4.65
CA ILE A 69 0.23 -5.31 -5.98
C ILE A 69 -0.44 -6.68 -5.86
N TYR A 70 0.10 -7.58 -5.02
CA TYR A 70 -0.48 -8.91 -4.80
C TYR A 70 -1.92 -8.83 -4.29
N TYR A 71 -2.19 -8.01 -3.27
CA TYR A 71 -3.53 -7.83 -2.72
C TYR A 71 -4.48 -7.16 -3.71
N TRP A 72 -4.01 -6.17 -4.46
CA TRP A 72 -4.81 -5.51 -5.49
C TRP A 72 -5.24 -6.48 -6.61
N LEU A 73 -4.32 -7.34 -7.07
CA LEU A 73 -4.64 -8.39 -8.05
C LEU A 73 -5.65 -9.39 -7.50
N LYS A 74 -5.47 -9.85 -6.25
CA LYS A 74 -6.39 -10.77 -5.59
C LYS A 74 -7.79 -10.16 -5.46
N TYR A 75 -7.87 -8.91 -5.00
CA TYR A 75 -9.12 -8.17 -4.84
C TYR A 75 -9.84 -7.99 -6.18
N THR A 76 -9.13 -7.61 -7.24
CA THR A 76 -9.69 -7.44 -8.59
C THR A 76 -10.28 -8.74 -9.12
N ARG A 77 -9.60 -9.88 -8.91
CA ARG A 77 -10.16 -11.21 -9.29
C ARG A 77 -11.43 -11.52 -8.51
N THR A 78 -11.43 -11.31 -7.21
CA THR A 78 -12.59 -11.56 -6.35
C THR A 78 -13.80 -10.71 -6.77
N ILE A 79 -13.63 -9.42 -7.04
CA ILE A 79 -14.71 -8.55 -7.53
C ILE A 79 -15.29 -9.07 -8.84
N ARG A 80 -14.43 -9.44 -9.81
CA ARG A 80 -14.91 -9.95 -11.10
C ARG A 80 -15.76 -11.20 -10.92
N THR A 81 -15.37 -12.11 -10.04
CA THR A 81 -16.14 -13.32 -9.74
C THR A 81 -17.46 -12.99 -9.05
N GLN A 82 -17.44 -12.12 -8.03
CA GLN A 82 -18.64 -11.69 -7.32
C GLN A 82 -19.63 -10.97 -8.25
N ASN A 83 -19.17 -10.06 -9.09
CA ASN A 83 -20.02 -9.36 -10.06
C ASN A 83 -20.68 -10.32 -11.06
N LYS A 84 -19.98 -11.35 -11.52
CA LYS A 84 -20.57 -12.40 -12.37
C LYS A 84 -21.67 -13.17 -11.64
N ILE A 85 -21.47 -13.51 -10.37
CA ILE A 85 -22.48 -14.20 -9.55
C ILE A 85 -23.69 -13.30 -9.35
N ILE A 86 -23.49 -12.03 -9.00
CA ILE A 86 -24.58 -11.05 -8.82
C ILE A 86 -25.38 -10.88 -10.12
N GLN A 87 -24.71 -10.81 -11.28
CA GLN A 87 -25.40 -10.71 -12.57
C GLN A 87 -26.21 -11.97 -12.90
N LYS A 88 -25.71 -13.17 -12.58
CA LYS A 88 -26.46 -14.43 -12.75
C LYS A 88 -27.69 -14.45 -11.85
N LEU A 89 -27.53 -14.16 -10.56
CA LEU A 89 -28.65 -14.10 -9.61
C LEU A 89 -29.70 -13.05 -10.02
N ARG A 90 -29.29 -11.88 -10.53
CA ARG A 90 -30.22 -10.87 -11.07
C ARG A 90 -30.99 -11.38 -12.28
N LYS A 91 -30.34 -12.13 -13.18
CA LYS A 91 -31.01 -12.73 -14.36
C LYS A 91 -32.02 -13.78 -13.94
N GLU A 92 -31.67 -14.65 -12.99
CA GLU A 92 -32.58 -15.65 -12.43
C GLU A 92 -33.77 -14.97 -11.74
N LEU A 93 -33.53 -13.97 -10.89
CA LEU A 93 -34.60 -13.22 -10.23
C LEU A 93 -35.53 -12.51 -11.23
N ASN A 94 -35.00 -11.92 -12.30
CA ASN A 94 -35.80 -11.30 -13.35
C ASN A 94 -36.55 -12.31 -14.21
N ALA A 95 -36.03 -13.53 -14.39
CA ALA A 95 -36.74 -14.61 -15.07
C ALA A 95 -37.88 -15.19 -14.22
N PHE A 96 -37.76 -15.12 -12.90
CA PHE A 96 -38.78 -15.56 -11.95
C PHE A 96 -39.75 -14.46 -11.51
N LYS A 97 -39.48 -13.18 -11.82
CA LYS A 97 -40.53 -12.16 -11.78
C LYS A 97 -41.50 -12.50 -12.91
N PRO A 98 -42.76 -12.89 -12.62
CA PRO A 98 -43.76 -12.94 -13.67
C PRO A 98 -43.81 -11.55 -14.29
N SER A 99 -43.93 -11.47 -15.61
CA SER A 99 -44.43 -10.26 -16.28
C SER A 99 -45.65 -9.80 -15.48
N ALA A 100 -45.47 -8.80 -14.62
CA ALA A 100 -46.57 -7.93 -14.28
C ALA A 100 -46.90 -7.28 -15.62
N GLU A 101 -47.96 -7.80 -16.22
CA GLU A 101 -48.60 -7.25 -17.40
C GLU A 101 -48.51 -5.72 -17.30
N GLU A 102 -47.81 -5.11 -18.25
CA GLU A 102 -48.13 -3.74 -18.60
C GLU A 102 -49.49 -3.80 -19.29
N PRO A 103 -50.60 -3.34 -18.66
CA PRO A 103 -51.81 -3.13 -19.42
C PRO A 103 -51.49 -2.05 -20.46
N LYS A 104 -51.58 -2.42 -21.73
CA LYS A 104 -51.69 -1.46 -22.83
C LYS A 104 -52.75 -0.42 -22.45
N PRO A 105 -52.47 0.89 -22.48
CA PRO A 105 -53.55 1.85 -22.53
C PRO A 105 -54.14 1.78 -23.94
N SER A 106 -55.26 1.07 -24.05
CA SER A 106 -56.27 1.29 -25.07
C SER A 106 -56.89 2.67 -24.88
N ASP A 107 -57.18 3.32 -26.02
CA ASP A 107 -57.91 4.58 -26.21
C ASP A 107 -57.10 5.86 -25.94
N GLN A 108 -57.04 6.85 -26.85
CA GLN A 108 -58.16 7.40 -27.61
C GLN A 108 -57.77 7.83 -29.04
N GLN A 109 -58.56 7.35 -30.00
CA GLN A 109 -58.87 8.02 -31.26
C GLN A 109 -59.76 9.24 -30.99
N LYS A 110 -59.47 10.34 -31.71
CA LYS A 110 -60.31 11.44 -32.23
C LYS A 110 -59.83 12.82 -31.83
#